data_AF-A0A1F7VDW3-F1
#
_entry.id   AF-A0A1F7VDW3-F1
#
_cell.length_a   1.000
_cell.length_b   1.000
_cell.length_c   1.000
_cell.angle_alpha   90.00
_cell.angle_beta   90.00
_cell.angle_gamma   90.00
#
_symmetry.space_group_name_H-M   'P 1'
#
loop_
_entity.id
_entity.type
_entity.pdbx_description
1 polymer ?
#
loop_
_entity_poly.entity_id
_entity_poly.type
_entity_poly.pdbx_seq_one_letter_code
_entity_poly.pdbx_strand_id
1 'polypeptide(L)'
;MRFVDLALKHKWNEVKTLPADEAQVLFDIVSAAGFNPRKVAPGKLVGHYRDQDGSSTGETYPINSLCPFKVVSEEDGDHYFATGWLDCALRRAVYGSTRQNESREKLIEVMAEEIERSVPLEPIQLTPEGDLLREYLPSTMAFGMEYFVKHTRDENNLDSCVGIHMHCNCWMDRRRATSTHDAIVCRGCHLRVLFLKEVKTYSDLRQALASQRVQVPA
;
A
#
# COMPACT_ATOMS: atom_id res chain seq x y z
N MET A 1 -3.58 7.32 20.19
CA MET A 1 -3.94 7.54 18.78
C MET A 1 -5.46 7.55 18.66
N ARG A 2 -6.06 8.63 18.13
CA ARG A 2 -7.53 8.85 18.11
C ARG A 2 -8.32 7.70 17.48
N PHE A 3 -7.75 7.01 16.50
CA PHE A 3 -8.39 5.87 15.85
C PHE A 3 -8.66 4.69 16.79
N VAL A 4 -7.70 4.31 17.64
CA VAL A 4 -7.91 3.22 18.62
C VAL A 4 -8.99 3.61 19.62
N ASP A 5 -8.98 4.86 20.09
CA ASP A 5 -10.02 5.36 21.00
C ASP A 5 -11.42 5.27 20.36
N LEU A 6 -11.53 5.68 19.10
CA LEU A 6 -12.78 5.57 18.33
C LEU A 6 -13.19 4.10 18.12
N ALA A 7 -12.24 3.24 17.77
CA ALA A 7 -12.48 1.81 17.56
C ALA A 7 -13.05 1.13 18.81
N LEU A 8 -12.58 1.49 19.99
CA LEU A 8 -13.03 0.92 21.26
C LEU A 8 -14.31 1.56 21.81
N LYS A 9 -14.69 2.76 21.32
CA LYS A 9 -15.86 3.49 21.78
C LYS A 9 -17.19 2.86 21.34
N HIS A 10 -17.23 2.26 20.15
CA HIS A 10 -18.49 1.88 19.49
C HIS A 10 -18.68 0.38 19.34
N LYS A 11 -19.95 -0.05 19.35
CA LYS A 11 -20.36 -1.36 18.83
C LYS A 11 -20.57 -1.26 17.33
N TRP A 12 -19.52 -1.53 16.56
CA TRP A 12 -19.48 -1.26 15.11
C TRP A 12 -20.53 -1.96 14.26
N ASN A 13 -21.09 -3.07 14.72
CA ASN A 13 -22.22 -3.75 14.09
C ASN A 13 -23.55 -2.97 14.18
N GLU A 14 -23.65 -1.99 15.09
CA GLU A 14 -24.84 -1.18 15.33
C GLU A 14 -24.70 0.25 14.76
N VAL A 15 -23.48 0.66 14.37
CA VAL A 15 -23.19 2.00 13.85
C VAL A 15 -23.73 2.16 12.43
N LYS A 16 -24.61 3.14 12.22
CA LYS A 16 -25.12 3.52 10.88
C LYS A 16 -24.50 4.79 10.34
N THR A 17 -24.18 5.72 11.23
CA THR A 17 -23.64 7.05 10.94
C THR A 17 -22.65 7.43 12.03
N LEU A 18 -21.63 8.21 11.67
CA LEU A 18 -20.71 8.80 12.63
C LEU A 18 -20.84 10.33 12.59
N PRO A 19 -20.64 11.01 13.74
CA PRO A 19 -20.32 12.43 13.78
C PRO A 19 -19.16 12.78 12.84
N ALA A 20 -19.15 14.00 12.32
CA ALA A 20 -18.15 14.43 11.33
C ALA A 20 -16.71 14.34 11.85
N ASP A 21 -16.48 14.66 13.13
CA ASP A 21 -15.18 14.58 13.78
C ASP A 21 -14.68 13.13 13.94
N GLU A 22 -15.58 12.17 14.13
CA GLU A 22 -15.25 10.74 14.19
C GLU A 22 -15.03 10.15 12.79
N ALA A 23 -15.85 10.55 11.81
CA ALA A 23 -15.62 10.20 10.42
C ALA A 23 -14.26 10.73 9.91
N GLN A 24 -13.86 11.92 10.37
CA GLN A 24 -12.54 12.49 10.08
C GLN A 24 -11.41 11.61 10.61
N VAL A 25 -11.56 10.97 11.77
CA VAL A 25 -10.55 10.03 12.29
C VAL A 25 -10.37 8.82 11.36
N LEU A 26 -11.46 8.32 10.76
CA LEU A 26 -11.39 7.25 9.76
C LEU A 26 -10.73 7.72 8.45
N PHE A 27 -10.95 8.98 8.07
CA PHE A 27 -10.25 9.58 6.94
C PHE A 27 -8.75 9.71 7.22
N ASP A 28 -8.39 10.30 8.35
CA ASP A 28 -6.99 10.59 8.72
C ASP A 28 -6.15 9.32 8.80
N ILE A 29 -6.70 8.22 9.35
CA ILE A 29 -5.97 6.95 9.47
C ILE A 29 -5.71 6.30 8.10
N VAL A 30 -6.67 6.38 7.18
CA VAL A 30 -6.54 5.84 5.82
C VAL A 30 -5.54 6.67 5.02
N SER A 31 -5.59 7.99 5.15
CA SER A 31 -4.60 8.89 4.54
C SER A 31 -3.19 8.66 5.10
N ALA A 32 -3.07 8.49 6.43
CA ALA A 32 -1.79 8.21 7.07
C ALA A 32 -1.18 6.88 6.60
N ALA A 33 -2.01 5.90 6.25
CA ALA A 33 -1.59 4.62 5.68
C ALA A 33 -1.15 4.71 4.20
N GLY A 34 -1.07 5.91 3.61
CA GLY A 34 -0.56 6.14 2.26
C GLY A 34 -1.61 5.99 1.15
N PHE A 35 -2.90 5.88 1.50
CA PHE A 35 -3.98 5.99 0.52
C PHE A 35 -4.31 7.45 0.24
N ASN A 36 -4.90 7.72 -0.93
CA ASN A 36 -5.42 9.04 -1.31
C ASN A 36 -6.96 9.02 -1.31
N PRO A 37 -7.61 8.99 -0.12
CA PRO A 37 -9.06 9.02 -0.05
C PRO A 37 -9.57 10.43 -0.35
N ARG A 38 -10.67 10.52 -1.10
CA ARG A 38 -11.46 11.77 -1.19
C ARG A 38 -12.35 11.95 0.03
N LYS A 39 -12.96 10.85 0.49
CA LYS A 39 -13.82 10.82 1.69
C LYS A 39 -14.01 9.40 2.21
N VAL A 40 -14.44 9.31 3.45
CA VAL A 40 -15.01 8.09 4.04
C VAL A 40 -16.52 8.28 4.15
N ALA A 41 -17.29 7.33 3.63
CA ALA A 41 -18.75 7.43 3.54
C ALA A 41 -19.42 6.14 4.05
N PRO A 42 -20.66 6.20 4.57
CA PRO A 42 -21.41 5.00 4.91
C PRO A 42 -21.55 4.07 3.69
N GLY A 43 -21.31 2.78 3.88
CA GLY A 43 -21.42 1.80 2.81
C GLY A 43 -20.64 0.53 3.07
N LYS A 44 -21.18 -0.59 2.59
CA LYS A 44 -20.52 -1.89 2.57
C LYS A 44 -20.12 -2.22 1.13
N LEU A 45 -18.93 -2.76 0.95
CA LEU A 45 -18.44 -3.26 -0.33
C LEU A 45 -18.38 -4.78 -0.31
N VAL A 46 -18.62 -5.36 -1.48
CA VAL A 46 -18.46 -6.78 -1.75
C VAL A 46 -17.48 -6.97 -2.91
N GLY A 47 -16.58 -7.92 -2.77
CA GLY A 47 -15.74 -8.42 -3.85
C GLY A 47 -16.44 -9.59 -4.56
N HIS A 48 -15.98 -9.89 -5.77
CA HIS A 48 -16.50 -10.99 -6.58
C HIS A 48 -15.39 -11.99 -6.83
N TYR A 49 -15.67 -13.27 -6.57
CA TYR A 49 -14.77 -14.34 -6.96
C TYR A 49 -14.76 -14.46 -8.49
N ARG A 50 -13.58 -14.80 -9.02
CA ARG A 50 -13.35 -14.99 -10.45
C ARG A 50 -12.85 -16.39 -10.70
N ASP A 51 -13.32 -16.97 -11.80
CA ASP A 51 -12.81 -18.23 -12.32
C ASP A 51 -11.40 -18.06 -12.90
N GLN A 52 -10.76 -19.18 -13.24
CA GLN A 52 -9.39 -19.18 -13.80
C GLN A 52 -9.28 -18.42 -15.12
N ASP A 53 -10.37 -18.31 -15.87
CA ASP A 53 -10.47 -17.53 -17.11
C ASP A 53 -10.79 -16.04 -16.86
N GLY A 54 -10.93 -15.63 -15.60
CA GLY A 54 -11.25 -14.27 -15.18
C GLY A 54 -12.74 -13.92 -15.24
N SER A 55 -13.61 -14.85 -15.66
CA SER A 55 -15.06 -14.67 -15.61
C SER A 55 -15.56 -14.69 -14.17
N SER A 56 -16.75 -14.13 -13.92
CA SER A 56 -17.31 -14.08 -12.57
C SER A 56 -17.96 -15.42 -12.23
N THR A 57 -17.65 -15.97 -11.06
CA THR A 57 -18.30 -17.17 -10.53
C THR A 57 -19.74 -16.92 -10.06
N GLY A 58 -20.14 -15.64 -9.96
CA GLY A 58 -21.38 -15.21 -9.28
C GLY A 58 -21.28 -15.18 -7.75
N GLU A 59 -20.22 -15.73 -7.16
CA GLU A 59 -19.99 -15.71 -5.72
C GLU A 59 -19.34 -14.39 -5.27
N THR A 60 -19.71 -13.94 -4.07
CA THR A 60 -19.23 -12.67 -3.50
C THR A 60 -18.65 -12.87 -2.11
N TYR A 61 -17.75 -11.97 -1.70
CA TYR A 61 -17.20 -11.92 -0.35
C TYR A 61 -17.25 -10.49 0.22
N PRO A 62 -17.47 -10.32 1.53
CA PRO A 62 -17.53 -9.00 2.14
C PRO A 62 -16.13 -8.41 2.29
N ILE A 63 -15.96 -7.15 1.86
CA ILE A 63 -14.68 -6.43 1.99
C ILE A 63 -14.57 -5.82 3.38
N ASN A 64 -15.59 -5.08 3.81
CA ASN A 64 -15.65 -4.43 5.11
C ASN A 64 -16.75 -5.01 5.99
N SER A 65 -16.57 -6.23 6.51
CA SER A 65 -17.63 -6.89 7.28
C SER A 65 -17.92 -6.20 8.63
N LEU A 66 -16.91 -5.63 9.29
CA LEU A 66 -17.06 -4.96 10.59
C LEU A 66 -17.36 -3.46 10.41
N CYS A 67 -16.52 -2.74 9.67
CA CYS A 67 -16.63 -1.31 9.45
C CYS A 67 -17.81 -0.98 8.52
N PRO A 68 -18.81 -0.19 8.94
CA PRO A 68 -19.96 0.17 8.10
C PRO A 68 -19.67 1.33 7.13
N PHE A 69 -18.40 1.67 6.94
CA PHE A 69 -17.95 2.75 6.07
C PHE A 69 -17.04 2.22 4.98
N LYS A 70 -17.13 2.85 3.81
CA LYS A 70 -16.28 2.64 2.65
C LYS A 70 -15.43 3.87 2.36
N VAL A 71 -14.30 3.65 1.72
CA VAL A 71 -13.40 4.69 1.25
C VAL A 71 -13.74 5.00 -0.20
N VAL A 72 -13.88 6.29 -0.52
CA VAL A 72 -14.09 6.79 -1.88
C VAL A 72 -12.79 7.44 -2.36
N SER A 73 -12.32 7.04 -3.54
CA SER A 73 -11.12 7.57 -4.20
C SER A 73 -11.35 8.99 -4.75
N GLU A 74 -10.26 9.64 -5.19
CA GLU A 74 -10.32 10.97 -5.84
C GLU A 74 -11.21 10.99 -7.09
N GLU A 75 -11.23 9.89 -7.84
CA GLU A 75 -12.03 9.70 -9.06
C GLU A 75 -13.53 9.44 -8.78
N ASP A 76 -13.99 9.68 -7.55
CA ASP A 76 -15.36 9.39 -7.08
C ASP A 76 -15.77 7.89 -7.11
N GLY A 77 -14.84 6.99 -7.45
CA GLY A 77 -15.05 5.54 -7.38
C GLY A 77 -14.80 4.95 -6.00
N ASP A 78 -15.42 3.80 -5.72
CA ASP A 78 -15.18 3.04 -4.49
C ASP A 78 -13.74 2.50 -4.47
N HIS A 79 -13.00 2.79 -3.40
CA HIS A 79 -11.64 2.30 -3.22
C HIS A 79 -11.66 1.00 -2.43
N TYR A 80 -11.75 -0.12 -3.14
CA TYR A 80 -11.90 -1.46 -2.59
C TYR A 80 -10.79 -1.81 -1.60
N PHE A 81 -9.53 -1.56 -1.98
CA PHE A 81 -8.37 -1.89 -1.16
C PHE A 81 -8.30 -1.07 0.13
N ALA A 82 -8.39 0.26 0.04
CA ALA A 82 -8.41 1.14 1.22
C ALA A 82 -9.59 0.83 2.16
N THR A 83 -10.75 0.45 1.60
CA THR A 83 -11.92 0.01 2.38
C THR A 83 -11.63 -1.27 3.16
N GLY A 84 -11.01 -2.26 2.52
CA GLY A 84 -10.60 -3.50 3.19
C GLY A 84 -9.53 -3.24 4.25
N TRP A 85 -8.57 -2.35 3.99
CA TRP A 85 -7.54 -1.97 4.94
C TRP A 85 -8.13 -1.33 6.20
N LEU A 86 -9.06 -0.39 6.03
CA LEU A 86 -9.77 0.27 7.13
C LEU A 86 -10.54 -0.75 7.99
N ASP A 87 -11.17 -1.74 7.36
CA ASP A 87 -11.86 -2.81 8.07
C ASP A 87 -10.89 -3.71 8.85
N CYS A 88 -9.74 -4.07 8.26
CA CYS A 88 -8.67 -4.81 8.94
C CYS A 88 -8.13 -4.04 10.15
N ALA A 89 -7.83 -2.75 10.00
CA ALA A 89 -7.37 -1.88 11.09
C ALA A 89 -8.40 -1.84 12.23
N LEU A 90 -9.69 -1.70 11.88
CA LEU A 90 -10.76 -1.68 12.86
C LEU A 90 -10.90 -3.03 13.58
N ARG A 91 -10.91 -4.16 12.84
CA ARG A 91 -10.95 -5.50 13.43
C ARG A 91 -9.77 -5.74 14.36
N ARG A 92 -8.56 -5.31 13.98
CA ARG A 92 -7.36 -5.48 14.79
C ARG A 92 -7.47 -4.74 16.13
N ALA A 93 -7.99 -3.52 16.12
CA ALA A 93 -8.24 -2.74 17.33
C ALA A 93 -9.35 -3.38 18.21
N VAL A 94 -10.51 -3.68 17.62
CA VAL A 94 -11.68 -4.20 18.35
C VAL A 94 -11.42 -5.62 18.89
N TYR A 95 -10.89 -6.53 18.06
CA TYR A 95 -10.63 -7.91 18.46
C TYR A 95 -9.36 -8.05 19.31
N GLY A 96 -8.34 -7.21 19.10
CA GLY A 96 -7.19 -7.15 20.00
C GLY A 96 -7.63 -6.82 21.43
N SER A 97 -8.52 -5.84 21.60
CA SER A 97 -9.09 -5.52 22.92
C SER A 97 -10.02 -6.63 23.45
N THR A 98 -11.02 -7.04 22.66
CA THR A 98 -12.11 -7.91 23.17
C THR A 98 -11.80 -9.39 23.20
N ARG A 99 -10.92 -9.89 22.32
CA ARG A 99 -10.58 -11.33 22.21
C ARG A 99 -9.20 -11.65 22.75
N GLN A 100 -8.26 -10.72 22.63
CA GLN A 100 -6.86 -10.94 23.05
C GLN A 100 -6.50 -10.19 24.35
N ASN A 101 -7.43 -9.38 24.90
CA ASN A 101 -7.23 -8.58 26.11
C ASN A 101 -5.97 -7.69 26.05
N GLU A 102 -5.62 -7.22 24.86
CA GLU A 102 -4.48 -6.33 24.69
C GLU A 102 -4.77 -4.95 25.28
N SER A 103 -3.74 -4.33 25.87
CA SER A 103 -3.86 -2.97 26.40
C SER A 103 -4.05 -1.96 25.26
N ARG A 104 -4.66 -0.83 25.61
CA ARG A 104 -4.82 0.31 24.69
C ARG A 104 -3.49 0.75 24.10
N GLU A 105 -2.43 0.80 24.92
CA GLU A 105 -1.09 1.22 24.51
C GLU A 105 -0.52 0.26 23.47
N LYS A 106 -0.72 -1.05 23.66
CA LYS A 106 -0.26 -2.05 22.69
C LYS A 106 -1.01 -1.93 21.36
N LEU A 107 -2.32 -1.67 21.39
CA LEU A 107 -3.10 -1.44 20.18
C LEU A 107 -2.64 -0.19 19.42
N ILE A 108 -2.27 0.87 20.13
CA ILE A 108 -1.73 2.08 19.53
C ILE A 108 -0.39 1.80 18.84
N GLU A 109 0.51 1.08 19.51
CA GLU A 109 1.82 0.70 18.97
C GLU A 109 1.64 -0.13 17.68
N VAL A 110 0.84 -1.19 17.73
CA VAL A 110 0.61 -2.06 16.57
C VAL A 110 -0.05 -1.29 15.42
N MET A 111 -0.99 -0.38 15.69
CA MET A 111 -1.56 0.44 14.62
C MET A 111 -0.58 1.44 14.03
N ALA A 112 0.32 2.02 14.83
CA ALA A 112 1.38 2.86 14.28
C ALA A 112 2.29 2.06 13.34
N GLU A 113 2.68 0.84 13.73
CA GLU A 113 3.46 -0.07 12.88
C GLU A 113 2.70 -0.44 11.60
N GLU A 114 1.41 -0.75 11.67
CA GLU A 114 0.63 -1.10 10.48
C GLU A 114 0.42 0.10 9.54
N ILE A 115 0.22 1.31 10.07
CA ILE A 115 0.19 2.55 9.25
C ILE A 115 1.52 2.69 8.52
N GLU A 116 2.63 2.65 9.27
CA GLU A 116 3.96 2.81 8.71
C GLU A 116 4.24 1.76 7.63
N ARG A 117 3.88 0.49 7.86
CA ARG A 117 4.03 -0.63 6.90
C ARG A 117 3.13 -0.53 5.66
N SER A 118 2.06 0.25 5.75
CA SER A 118 1.08 0.41 4.67
C SER A 118 1.44 1.53 3.69
N VAL A 119 2.33 2.45 4.07
CA VAL A 119 2.78 3.51 3.15
C VAL A 119 3.57 2.90 1.98
N PRO A 120 3.18 3.16 0.73
CA PRO A 120 3.93 2.69 -0.44
C PRO A 120 5.35 3.25 -0.51
N LEU A 121 6.25 2.52 -1.17
CA LEU A 121 7.57 3.05 -1.51
C LEU A 121 7.41 4.26 -2.42
N GLU A 122 8.05 5.39 -2.07
CA GLU A 122 8.09 6.55 -2.95
C GLU A 122 8.79 6.18 -4.27
N PRO A 123 8.15 6.44 -5.43
CA PRO A 123 8.71 6.08 -6.72
C PRO A 123 10.13 6.63 -6.92
N ILE A 124 11.03 5.76 -7.37
CA ILE A 124 12.42 6.13 -7.64
C ILE A 124 12.51 6.61 -9.07
N GLN A 125 12.93 7.86 -9.25
CA GLN A 125 13.22 8.37 -10.57
C GLN A 125 14.49 7.71 -11.14
N LEU A 126 14.34 7.09 -12.30
CA LEU A 126 15.34 6.34 -13.02
C LEU A 126 16.16 7.20 -13.98
N THR A 127 15.54 8.21 -14.58
CA THR A 127 16.14 9.06 -15.62
C THR A 127 15.84 10.55 -15.38
N PRO A 128 16.66 11.48 -15.90
CA PRO A 128 16.34 12.92 -15.86
C PRO A 128 14.96 13.27 -16.45
N GLU A 129 14.52 12.53 -17.46
CA GLU A 129 13.27 12.76 -18.20
C GLU A 129 12.02 12.35 -17.41
N GLY A 130 12.19 11.74 -16.24
CA GLY A 130 11.09 11.43 -15.33
C GLY A 130 10.56 9.99 -15.43
N ASP A 131 11.36 9.04 -15.93
CA ASP A 131 11.00 7.62 -15.79
C ASP A 131 11.00 7.23 -14.31
N LEU A 132 9.91 6.64 -13.84
CA LEU A 132 9.77 6.25 -12.43
C LEU A 132 9.68 4.73 -12.29
N LEU A 133 10.45 4.20 -11.35
CA LEU A 133 10.30 2.86 -10.78
C LEU A 133 9.36 2.95 -9.59
N ARG A 134 8.27 2.19 -9.61
CA ARG A 134 7.39 2.01 -8.45
C ARG A 134 7.39 0.55 -8.01
N GLU A 135 7.01 0.30 -6.77
CA GLU A 135 6.83 -1.07 -6.31
C GLU A 135 5.67 -1.78 -7.02
N TYR A 136 5.59 -3.08 -6.81
CA TYR A 136 4.50 -3.91 -7.30
C TYR A 136 3.17 -3.49 -6.70
N LEU A 137 2.08 -3.81 -7.40
CA LEU A 137 0.77 -3.72 -6.76
C LEU A 137 0.77 -4.60 -5.49
N PRO A 138 0.19 -4.09 -4.39
CA PRO A 138 0.16 -4.83 -3.14
C PRO A 138 -0.53 -6.18 -3.35
N SER A 139 0.13 -7.27 -2.95
CA SER A 139 -0.51 -8.57 -2.88
C SER A 139 -1.26 -8.67 -1.55
N THR A 140 -2.55 -8.98 -1.60
CA THR A 140 -3.33 -9.30 -0.40
C THR A 140 -2.71 -10.49 0.32
N MET A 141 -2.55 -10.44 1.64
CA MET A 141 -2.16 -11.63 2.40
C MET A 141 -3.29 -12.67 2.39
N ALA A 142 -3.01 -13.96 2.36
CA ALA A 142 -4.08 -14.95 2.49
C ALA A 142 -4.65 -14.98 3.93
N PHE A 143 -5.91 -15.41 4.09
CA PHE A 143 -6.59 -15.69 5.36
C PHE A 143 -6.88 -14.48 6.27
N GLY A 144 -7.93 -13.72 5.97
CA GLY A 144 -8.62 -12.88 6.98
C GLY A 144 -7.90 -11.61 7.45
N MET A 145 -6.65 -11.38 7.04
CA MET A 145 -5.93 -10.08 7.07
C MET A 145 -5.56 -9.65 5.65
N GLU A 146 -6.46 -9.89 4.71
CA GLU A 146 -6.20 -9.78 3.28
C GLU A 146 -5.76 -8.39 2.84
N TYR A 147 -6.06 -7.36 3.61
CA TYR A 147 -5.80 -5.97 3.21
C TYR A 147 -4.66 -5.28 3.95
N PHE A 148 -4.05 -5.91 4.96
CA PHE A 148 -2.77 -5.43 5.46
C PHE A 148 -1.67 -5.75 4.45
N VAL A 149 -0.83 -4.77 4.15
CA VAL A 149 0.22 -4.89 3.16
C VAL A 149 1.55 -4.69 3.83
N LYS A 150 2.53 -5.49 3.42
CA LYS A 150 3.93 -5.21 3.68
C LYS A 150 4.53 -4.58 2.43
N HIS A 151 4.53 -3.26 2.36
CA HIS A 151 5.14 -2.53 1.25
C HIS A 151 6.66 -2.62 1.29
N THR A 152 7.26 -2.38 0.12
CA THR A 152 8.72 -2.31 -0.02
C THR A 152 9.24 -1.08 0.71
N ARG A 153 10.42 -1.20 1.31
CA ARG A 153 11.10 -0.13 2.05
C ARG A 153 12.46 0.15 1.45
N ASP A 154 12.98 1.34 1.75
CA ASP A 154 14.26 1.82 1.24
C ASP A 154 15.43 0.90 1.62
N GLU A 155 15.37 0.28 2.79
CA GLU A 155 16.35 -0.69 3.28
C GLU A 155 16.21 -2.10 2.67
N ASN A 156 15.15 -2.38 1.92
CA ASN A 156 15.00 -3.67 1.27
C ASN A 156 16.01 -3.83 0.12
N ASN A 157 16.46 -5.06 -0.09
CA ASN A 157 17.40 -5.38 -1.15
C ASN A 157 16.72 -5.33 -2.53
N LEU A 158 17.47 -4.88 -3.52
CA LEU A 158 17.13 -4.98 -4.94
C LEU A 158 17.33 -6.43 -5.40
N ASP A 159 16.22 -7.15 -5.50
CA ASP A 159 16.19 -8.50 -6.07
C ASP A 159 16.30 -8.47 -7.61
N SER A 160 16.20 -9.64 -8.24
CA SER A 160 16.17 -9.87 -9.68
C SER A 160 15.02 -9.14 -10.39
N CYS A 161 13.88 -8.99 -9.72
CA CYS A 161 12.79 -8.13 -10.16
C CYS A 161 12.68 -6.99 -9.14
N VAL A 162 12.74 -5.74 -9.61
CA VAL A 162 12.89 -4.55 -8.75
C VAL A 162 11.66 -3.65 -8.71
N GLY A 163 10.62 -3.95 -9.48
CA GLY A 163 9.38 -3.17 -9.48
C GLY A 163 8.72 -3.09 -10.85
N ILE A 164 7.90 -2.07 -11.00
CA ILE A 164 7.12 -1.76 -12.19
C ILE A 164 7.55 -0.40 -12.74
N HIS A 165 7.71 -0.32 -14.06
CA HIS A 165 7.89 0.97 -14.73
C HIS A 165 6.56 1.71 -14.73
N MET A 166 6.52 2.89 -14.11
CA MET A 166 5.27 3.62 -13.89
C MET A 166 4.58 4.00 -15.20
N HIS A 167 5.33 4.24 -16.28
CA HIS A 167 4.78 4.66 -17.57
C HIS A 167 4.13 3.52 -18.36
N CYS A 168 4.85 2.41 -18.59
CA CYS A 168 4.34 1.29 -19.39
C CYS A 168 3.73 0.15 -18.58
N ASN A 169 3.71 0.24 -17.24
CA ASN A 169 3.21 -0.76 -16.30
C ASN A 169 3.83 -2.16 -16.45
N CYS A 170 4.99 -2.27 -17.11
CA CYS A 170 5.72 -3.52 -17.25
C CYS A 170 6.75 -3.71 -16.15
N TRP A 171 7.06 -4.99 -15.88
CA TRP A 171 8.07 -5.42 -14.92
C TRP A 171 9.46 -4.87 -15.26
N MET A 172 10.21 -4.53 -14.22
CA MET A 172 11.60 -4.09 -14.33
C MET A 172 12.52 -5.11 -13.65
N ASP A 173 13.52 -5.58 -14.39
CA ASP A 173 14.47 -6.57 -13.91
C ASP A 173 15.83 -5.94 -13.63
N ARG A 174 16.46 -6.36 -12.54
CA ARG A 174 17.90 -6.18 -12.32
C ARG A 174 18.66 -7.24 -13.11
N ARG A 175 19.62 -6.81 -13.93
CA ARG A 175 20.51 -7.68 -14.70
C ARG A 175 21.95 -7.24 -14.51
N ARG A 176 22.87 -8.20 -14.41
CA ARG A 176 24.29 -7.88 -14.49
C ARG A 176 24.60 -7.40 -15.90
N ALA A 177 25.15 -6.19 -16.04
CA ALA A 177 25.47 -5.60 -17.33
C ALA A 177 26.96 -5.73 -17.67
N THR A 178 27.83 -5.49 -16.69
CA THR A 178 29.29 -5.58 -16.83
C THR A 178 29.92 -6.15 -15.55
N SER A 179 31.25 -6.14 -15.45
CA SER A 179 31.99 -6.53 -14.24
C SER A 179 31.82 -5.53 -13.07
N THR A 180 31.41 -4.30 -13.36
CA THR A 180 31.29 -3.19 -12.39
C THR A 180 29.87 -2.65 -12.28
N HIS A 181 29.00 -2.90 -13.26
CA HIS A 181 27.66 -2.33 -13.30
C HIS A 181 26.58 -3.40 -13.44
N ASP A 182 25.48 -3.15 -12.76
CA ASP A 182 24.19 -3.76 -13.03
C ASP A 182 23.32 -2.79 -13.85
N ALA A 183 22.22 -3.30 -14.39
CA ALA A 183 21.22 -2.53 -15.09
C ALA A 183 19.82 -2.86 -14.59
N ILE A 184 18.96 -1.85 -14.47
CA ILE A 184 17.52 -2.03 -14.42
C ILE A 184 17.01 -1.98 -15.86
N VAL A 185 16.25 -3.00 -16.27
CA VAL A 185 15.70 -3.11 -17.63
C VAL A 185 14.20 -3.30 -17.56
N CYS A 186 13.45 -2.42 -18.22
CA CYS A 186 12.01 -2.59 -18.40
C CYS A 186 11.73 -3.66 -19.46
N ARG A 187 10.85 -4.61 -19.17
CA ARG A 187 10.46 -5.66 -20.13
C ARG A 187 9.59 -5.16 -21.28
N GLY A 188 8.87 -4.05 -21.09
CA GLY A 188 7.94 -3.49 -22.07
C GLY A 188 8.60 -2.54 -23.06
N CYS A 189 9.11 -1.41 -22.56
CA CYS A 189 9.71 -0.37 -23.40
C CYS A 189 11.24 -0.51 -23.58
N HIS A 190 11.85 -1.52 -22.96
CA HIS A 190 13.31 -1.74 -22.98
C HIS A 190 14.16 -0.60 -22.42
N LEU A 191 13.56 0.32 -21.65
CA LEU A 191 14.30 1.30 -20.85
C LEU A 191 15.39 0.59 -20.06
N ARG A 192 16.63 1.09 -20.15
CA ARG A 192 17.80 0.49 -19.53
C ARG A 192 18.60 1.54 -18.78
N VAL A 193 18.72 1.36 -17.47
CA VAL A 193 19.45 2.28 -16.58
C VAL A 193 20.60 1.55 -15.90
N LEU A 194 21.82 2.05 -16.10
CA LEU A 194 23.05 1.48 -15.53
C LEU A 194 23.35 2.06 -14.15
N PHE A 195 23.81 1.22 -13.24
CA PHE A 195 24.24 1.65 -11.92
C PHE A 195 25.34 0.72 -11.38
N LEU A 196 26.11 1.19 -10.41
CA LEU A 196 27.22 0.43 -9.81
C LEU A 196 26.68 -0.84 -9.13
N LYS A 197 27.36 -1.98 -9.31
CA LYS A 197 26.94 -3.27 -8.72
C LYS A 197 26.91 -3.24 -7.19
N GLU A 198 27.60 -2.29 -6.57
CA GLU A 198 27.67 -2.06 -5.14
C GLU A 198 26.33 -1.57 -4.56
N VAL A 199 25.46 -0.98 -5.38
CA VAL A 199 24.09 -0.62 -5.01
C VAL A 199 23.30 -1.89 -4.68
N LYS A 200 22.85 -2.02 -3.43
CA LYS A 200 22.13 -3.20 -2.93
C LYS A 200 20.70 -2.91 -2.55
N THR A 201 20.37 -1.70 -2.11
CA THR A 201 19.05 -1.34 -1.59
C THR A 201 18.33 -0.31 -2.47
N TYR A 202 17.03 -0.12 -2.23
CA TYR A 202 16.26 0.95 -2.89
C TYR A 202 16.78 2.35 -2.50
N SER A 203 17.23 2.52 -1.26
CA SER A 203 17.91 3.75 -0.80
C SER A 203 19.18 4.03 -1.60
N ASP A 204 20.05 3.02 -1.72
CA ASP A 204 21.30 3.14 -2.49
C ASP A 204 21.01 3.52 -3.94
N LEU A 205 19.96 2.94 -4.53
CA LEU A 205 19.56 3.20 -5.91
C LEU A 205 19.11 4.65 -6.07
N ARG A 206 18.25 5.14 -5.16
CA ARG A 206 17.78 6.53 -5.17
C ARG A 206 18.97 7.50 -5.09
N GLN A 207 19.90 7.24 -4.18
CA GLN A 207 21.10 8.07 -4.00
C GLN A 207 22.00 8.04 -5.25
N ALA A 208 22.32 6.85 -5.77
CA ALA A 208 23.18 6.69 -6.94
C ALA A 208 22.62 7.42 -8.17
N LEU A 209 21.31 7.29 -8.43
CA LEU A 209 20.65 7.94 -9.57
C LEU A 209 20.50 9.45 -9.38
N ALA A 210 20.29 9.92 -8.16
CA ALA A 210 20.30 11.35 -7.87
C ALA A 210 21.70 11.97 -8.11
N SER A 211 22.77 11.31 -7.67
CA SER A 211 24.14 11.78 -7.90
C SER A 211 24.51 11.82 -9.39
N GLN A 212 24.09 10.83 -10.18
CA GLN A 212 24.33 10.81 -11.62
C GLN A 212 23.67 12.00 -12.33
N ARG A 213 22.46 12.41 -11.91
CA ARG A 213 21.75 13.54 -12.51
C ARG A 213 22.44 14.89 -12.29
N VAL A 214 23.11 15.07 -11.16
CA VAL A 214 23.86 16.31 -10.86
C VAL A 214 25.13 16.43 -11.72
N GLN A 215 25.64 15.32 -12.26
CA GLN A 215 26.90 15.27 -13.00
C GLN A 215 26.74 15.41 -14.52
N VAL A 216 25.52 15.40 -15.07
CA VAL A 216 25.28 15.63 -16.50
C VAL A 216 25.08 17.13 -16.73
N PRO A 217 26.04 17.85 -17.37
CA PRO A 217 25.80 19.22 -17.78
C PRO A 217 24.75 19.26 -18.88
N ALA A 218 23.89 20.29 -18.85
CA ALA A 218 22.92 20.60 -19.91
C ALA A 218 23.59 20.87 -21.26
#